data_AF-A0A1M6E5K3-F1
#
_entry.id   AF-A0A1M6E5K3-F1
#
_cell.length_a   1.000
_cell.length_b   1.000
_cell.length_c   1.000
_cell.angle_alpha   90.00
_cell.angle_beta   90.00
_cell.angle_gamma   90.00
#
_symmetry.space_group_name_H-M   'P 1'
#
loop_
_entity.id
_entity.type
_entity.pdbx_description
1 polymer ?
#
loop_
_entity_poly.entity_id
_entity_poly.type
_entity_poly.pdbx_seq_one_letter_code
_entity_poly.pdbx_strand_id
1 'polypeptide(L)'
;MKINSIIQPSVTPFSIDNTKSKSDFGTFLKESIHKLNDLEAASQNMDELLATGEIENIHEVMIAAQKAEIAVQFTVEVKNKVLDAYREIMRLQL
;
A
#
# COMPACT_ATOMS: atom_id res chain seq x y z
N MET A 1 -2.30 3.58 -55.16
CA MET A 1 -1.81 2.24 -54.74
C MET A 1 -0.52 2.43 -53.94
N LYS A 2 -0.36 1.69 -52.83
CA LYS A 2 0.76 1.69 -51.85
C LYS A 2 0.55 2.59 -50.60
N ILE A 3 -0.43 2.28 -49.74
CA ILE A 3 -0.32 1.58 -48.43
C ILE A 3 0.90 1.96 -47.54
N ASN A 4 0.60 2.80 -46.53
CA ASN A 4 0.90 2.62 -45.10
C ASN A 4 2.34 2.32 -44.63
N SER A 5 3.00 3.29 -43.99
CA SER A 5 4.08 3.04 -43.01
C SER A 5 3.58 3.28 -41.58
N ILE A 6 3.04 2.20 -41.02
CA ILE A 6 3.00 1.76 -39.62
C ILE A 6 3.58 2.75 -38.59
N ILE A 7 2.71 3.06 -37.62
CA ILE A 7 2.90 3.72 -36.33
C ILE A 7 4.19 3.26 -35.62
N GLN A 8 5.10 4.19 -35.32
CA GLN A 8 6.06 4.02 -34.24
C GLN A 8 5.37 4.41 -32.92
N PRO A 9 5.26 3.52 -31.93
CA PRO A 9 4.90 3.94 -30.58
C PRO A 9 6.11 4.69 -30.02
N SER A 10 6.04 6.01 -29.99
CA SER A 10 6.96 6.83 -29.22
C SER A 10 6.72 6.53 -27.74
N VAL A 11 7.47 5.54 -27.22
CA VAL A 11 7.70 5.40 -25.78
C VAL A 11 8.49 6.64 -25.36
N THR A 12 7.76 7.65 -24.89
CA THR A 12 8.35 8.74 -24.13
C THR A 12 9.12 8.11 -22.96
N PRO A 13 10.44 8.28 -22.87
CA PRO A 13 11.18 7.79 -21.72
C PRO A 13 10.63 8.54 -20.50
N PHE A 14 10.16 7.79 -19.51
CA PHE A 14 9.78 8.33 -18.21
C PHE A 14 11.04 8.96 -17.59
N SER A 15 11.24 10.26 -17.85
CA SER A 15 12.34 11.03 -17.28
C SER A 15 11.99 11.30 -15.84
N ILE A 16 12.58 10.52 -14.93
CA ILE A 16 12.52 10.79 -13.49
C ILE A 16 13.41 12.01 -13.25
N ASP A 17 12.80 13.19 -13.24
CA ASP A 17 13.43 14.42 -12.78
C ASP A 17 13.64 14.31 -11.26
N ASN A 18 14.86 13.93 -10.88
CA ASN A 18 15.28 13.58 -9.52
C ASN A 18 15.44 14.81 -8.60
N THR A 19 14.85 15.95 -8.96
CA THR A 19 15.00 17.21 -8.22
C THR A 19 13.73 17.67 -7.48
N LYS A 20 12.57 17.05 -7.74
CA LYS A 20 11.31 17.30 -6.97
C LYS A 20 10.85 16.15 -6.08
N SER A 21 11.41 14.95 -6.21
CA SER A 21 10.90 13.72 -5.55
C SER A 21 11.38 13.49 -4.11
N LYS A 22 12.40 14.23 -3.63
CA LYS A 22 12.93 14.03 -2.26
C LYS A 22 11.95 14.43 -1.15
N SER A 23 10.85 15.09 -1.50
CA SER A 23 9.76 15.50 -0.58
C SER A 23 8.63 14.48 -0.45
N ASP A 24 8.56 13.44 -1.30
CA ASP A 24 7.28 12.73 -1.50
C ASP A 24 7.13 11.46 -0.64
N PHE A 25 8.09 10.54 -0.68
CA PHE A 25 7.91 9.25 0.00
C PHE A 25 8.05 9.32 1.52
N GLY A 26 9.03 10.07 2.03
CA GLY A 26 9.24 10.20 3.48
C GLY A 26 8.08 10.94 4.17
N THR A 27 7.52 11.95 3.51
CA THR A 27 6.35 12.69 3.98
C THR A 27 5.10 11.82 3.92
N PHE A 28 4.89 11.11 2.80
CA PHE A 28 3.79 10.15 2.66
C PHE A 28 3.85 9.03 3.69
N LEU A 29 5.04 8.48 3.96
CA LEU A 29 5.23 7.46 4.99
C LEU A 29 4.93 8.01 6.39
N LYS A 30 5.39 9.23 6.68
CA LYS A 30 5.12 9.90 7.95
C LYS A 30 3.62 10.17 8.15
N GLU A 31 2.93 10.65 7.11
CA GLU A 31 1.48 10.82 7.14
C GLU A 31 0.75 9.49 7.30
N SER A 32 1.21 8.43 6.64
CA SER A 32 0.62 7.10 6.75
C SER A 32 0.78 6.53 8.17
N ILE A 33 1.93 6.74 8.81
CA ILE A 33 2.17 6.37 10.21
C ILE A 33 1.26 7.17 11.16
N HIS A 34 1.10 8.47 10.93
CA HIS A 34 0.15 9.28 11.71
C HIS A 34 -1.29 8.78 11.55
N LYS A 35 -1.69 8.48 10.32
CA LYS A 35 -3.02 7.99 9.99
C LYS A 35 -3.30 6.61 10.60
N LEU A 36 -2.28 5.76 10.73
CA LEU A 36 -2.37 4.49 11.45
C LEU A 36 -2.62 4.72 12.95
N ASN A 37 -1.92 5.69 13.56
CA ASN A 37 -2.10 6.03 14.97
C ASN A 37 -3.53 6.56 15.24
N ASP A 38 -4.05 7.41 14.35
CA ASP A 38 -5.42 7.91 14.43
C ASP A 38 -6.45 6.77 14.28
N LEU A 39 -6.18 5.82 13.38
CA LEU A 39 -7.04 4.65 13.18
C LEU A 39 -7.00 3.70 14.39
N GLU A 40 -5.86 3.55 15.06
CA GLU A 40 -5.72 2.78 16.29
C GLU A 40 -6.53 3.39 17.43
N ALA A 41 -6.47 4.72 17.60
CA ALA A 41 -7.29 5.43 18.58
C ALA A 41 -8.80 5.31 18.29
N ALA A 42 -9.19 5.37 17.01
CA ALA A 42 -10.58 5.15 16.60
C ALA A 42 -11.02 3.70 16.84
N SER A 43 -10.15 2.72 16.59
CA SER A 43 -10.41 1.31 16.86
C SER A 43 -10.61 1.05 18.34
N GLN A 44 -9.81 1.65 19.23
CA GLN A 44 -9.99 1.54 20.68
C GLN A 44 -11.35 2.07 21.12
N ASN A 45 -11.81 3.16 20.52
CA ASN A 45 -13.14 3.71 20.79
C ASN A 45 -14.25 2.76 20.29
N MET A 46 -14.09 2.21 19.09
CA MET A 46 -15.01 1.20 18.55
C MET A 46 -15.03 -0.08 19.38
N ASP A 47 -13.88 -0.54 19.90
CA ASP A 47 -13.78 -1.71 20.79
C ASP A 47 -14.50 -1.46 22.13
N GLU A 48 -14.46 -0.23 22.63
CA GLU A 48 -15.22 0.18 23.82
C GLU A 48 -16.73 0.15 23.53
N LEU A 49 -17.18 0.66 22.38
CA LEU A 49 -18.58 0.51 21.94
C LEU A 49 -18.97 -0.97 21.70
N LEU A 50 -18.07 -1.78 21.15
CA LEU A 50 -18.26 -3.23 20.94
C LEU A 50 -18.48 -3.95 22.28
N ALA A 51 -17.68 -3.61 23.29
CA ALA A 51 -17.79 -4.15 24.64
C ALA A 51 -19.09 -3.75 25.36
N THR A 52 -19.71 -2.62 24.98
CA THR A 52 -21.03 -2.22 25.51
C THR A 52 -22.21 -3.02 24.95
N GLY A 53 -21.98 -3.92 23.99
CA GLY A 53 -22.97 -4.91 23.54
C GLY A 53 -23.97 -4.42 22.49
N GLU A 54 -23.67 -3.31 21.81
CA GLU A 54 -24.56 -2.65 20.85
C GLU A 54 -24.37 -3.18 19.40
N ILE A 55 -24.26 -4.50 19.22
CA ILE A 55 -23.97 -5.08 17.90
C ILE A 55 -25.02 -6.10 17.50
N GLU A 56 -25.90 -5.65 16.61
CA GLU A 56 -26.98 -6.44 15.99
C GLU A 56 -26.46 -7.47 14.95
N ASN A 57 -25.17 -7.46 14.58
CA ASN A 57 -24.66 -8.23 13.44
C ASN A 57 -23.31 -8.94 13.64
N ILE A 58 -23.34 -10.05 14.39
CA ILE A 58 -22.26 -11.06 14.48
C ILE A 58 -21.65 -11.51 13.14
N HIS A 59 -22.39 -11.43 12.02
CA HIS A 59 -21.89 -11.75 10.69
C HIS A 59 -20.88 -10.72 10.15
N GLU A 60 -21.04 -9.43 10.47
CA GLU A 60 -20.10 -8.40 10.03
C GLU A 60 -18.76 -8.53 10.74
N VAL A 61 -18.75 -8.90 12.02
CA VAL A 61 -17.53 -9.16 12.80
C VAL A 61 -16.73 -10.31 12.20
N MET A 62 -17.38 -11.40 11.81
CA MET A 62 -16.71 -12.53 11.18
C MET A 62 -16.12 -12.17 9.81
N ILE A 63 -16.85 -11.40 8.99
CA ILE A 63 -16.34 -10.90 7.69
C ILE A 63 -15.15 -9.95 7.90
N ALA A 64 -15.23 -9.07 8.89
CA ALA A 64 -14.15 -8.15 9.24
C ALA A 64 -12.90 -8.90 9.70
N ALA A 65 -13.06 -9.91 10.55
CA ALA A 65 -11.97 -10.78 10.99
C ALA A 65 -11.30 -11.50 9.80
N GLN A 66 -12.08 -12.08 8.89
CA GLN A 66 -11.55 -12.74 7.69
C GLN A 66 -10.77 -11.77 6.79
N LYS A 67 -11.28 -10.55 6.60
CA LYS A 67 -10.61 -9.50 5.83
C LYS A 67 -9.30 -9.07 6.49
N ALA A 68 -9.30 -8.91 7.82
CA ALA A 68 -8.11 -8.54 8.58
C ALA A 68 -7.02 -9.60 8.43
N GLU A 69 -7.37 -10.88 8.53
CA GLU A 69 -6.43 -11.99 8.34
C GLU A 69 -5.77 -11.95 6.95
N ILE A 70 -6.57 -11.80 5.89
CA ILE A 70 -6.06 -11.69 4.52
C ILE A 70 -5.16 -10.45 4.35
N ALA A 71 -5.55 -9.31 4.93
CA ALA A 71 -4.78 -8.07 4.84
C ALA A 71 -3.42 -8.17 5.54
N VAL A 72 -3.36 -8.86 6.68
CA VAL A 72 -2.10 -9.12 7.39
C VAL A 72 -1.19 -10.00 6.55
N GLN A 73 -1.71 -11.10 5.99
CA GLN A 73 -0.94 -12.00 5.12
C GLN A 73 -0.40 -11.26 3.89
N PHE A 74 -1.24 -10.45 3.25
CA PHE A 74 -0.83 -9.62 2.12
C PHE A 74 0.27 -8.63 2.49
N THR A 75 0.18 -8.00 3.67
CA THR A 75 1.19 -7.06 4.16
C THR A 75 2.55 -7.75 4.37
N VAL A 76 2.54 -8.98 4.89
CA VAL A 76 3.77 -9.78 5.05
C VAL A 76 4.41 -10.08 3.69
N GLU A 77 3.61 -10.49 2.69
CA GLU A 77 4.10 -10.74 1.34
C GLU A 77 4.68 -9.48 0.69
N VAL A 78 4.01 -8.33 0.83
CA VAL A 78 4.52 -7.04 0.36
C VAL A 78 5.84 -6.69 1.05
N LYS A 79 5.94 -6.85 2.38
CA LYS A 79 7.18 -6.63 3.14
C LYS A 79 8.32 -7.48 2.60
N ASN A 80 8.07 -8.77 2.37
CA ASN A 80 9.05 -9.71 1.85
C ASN A 80 9.50 -9.29 0.45
N LYS A 81 8.57 -8.92 -0.44
CA LYS A 81 8.88 -8.48 -1.80
C LYS A 81 9.73 -7.21 -1.84
N VAL A 82 9.46 -6.26 -0.94
CA VAL A 82 10.26 -5.03 -0.80
C VAL A 82 11.67 -5.36 -0.32
N LEU A 83 11.82 -6.28 0.64
CA LEU A 83 13.14 -6.73 1.11
C LEU A 83 13.93 -7.43 0.00
N ASP A 84 13.27 -8.26 -0.80
CA ASP A 84 13.89 -8.95 -1.93
C ASP A 84 14.30 -7.95 -3.02
N ALA A 85 13.46 -6.97 -3.33
CA ALA A 85 13.79 -5.89 -4.27
C ALA A 85 15.01 -5.09 -3.78
N TYR A 86 15.09 -4.78 -2.48
CA TYR A 86 16.26 -4.13 -1.89
C TYR A 86 17.52 -4.99 -2.04
N ARG A 87 17.44 -6.28 -1.72
CA ARG A 87 18.56 -7.22 -1.89
C ARG A 87 19.02 -7.32 -3.34
N GLU A 88 18.09 -7.36 -4.29
CA GLU A 88 18.43 -7.45 -5.72
C GLU A 88 19.09 -6.17 -6.23
N ILE A 89 18.63 -4.98 -5.79
CA ILE A 89 19.29 -3.71 -6.10
C ILE A 89 20.73 -3.69 -5.57
N MET A 90 20.96 -4.20 -4.36
CA MET A 90 22.31 -4.31 -3.79
C MET A 90 23.19 -5.30 -4.58
N ARG A 91 22.61 -6.37 -5.10
CA ARG A 91 23.30 -7.38 -5.91
C ARG A 91 23.68 -6.88 -7.30
N LEU A 92 22.87 -5.99 -7.88
CA LEU A 92 23.15 -5.35 -9.18
C LEU A 92 24.24 -4.27 -9.11
N GLN A 93 24.53 -3.73 -7.92
CA GLN A 93 25.54 -2.68 -7.71
C GLN A 93 26.94 -3.23 -7.36
N LEU A 94 27.08 -4.54 -7.13
CA LEU A 94 28.35 -5.26 -7.00
C LEU A 94 28.80 -5.80 -8.36
#